data_AF-R0KCW7-F1
#
_entry.id   AF-R0KCW7-F1
#
_cell.length_a   1.000
_cell.length_b   1.000
_cell.length_c   1.000
_cell.angle_alpha   90.00
_cell.angle_beta   90.00
_cell.angle_gamma   90.00
#
_symmetry.space_group_name_H-M   'P 1'
#
loop_
_entity.id
_entity.type
_entity.pdbx_description
1 polymer ?
#
loop_
_entity_poly.entity_id
_entity_poly.type
_entity_poly.pdbx_seq_one_letter_code
_entity_poly.pdbx_strand_id
1 'polypeptide(L)'
;IPVLQTNNGPGLTGLITIAAHLVKQAKKEQLLGSTAEEKAVVQQWLEYRVTRVDRCSSKEDTRTILKDLNTHLEDKVYLAGNSFTLADILMYYGLHHVMVDLTVQEKEKYLNVSRWFNHIQHYPGVRQQLSNVVFIKNRLYTNAH
;
A
#
# COMPACT_ATOMS: atom_id res chain seq x y z
N ILE A 1 -3.18 15.46 11.62
CA ILE A 1 -3.75 14.11 11.86
C ILE A 1 -5.26 14.21 11.65
N PRO A 2 -5.90 13.37 10.83
CA PRO A 2 -7.33 13.49 10.52
C PRO A 2 -8.23 13.17 11.72
N VAL A 3 -9.42 13.77 11.76
CA VAL A 3 -10.44 13.60 12.80
C VAL A 3 -11.80 13.35 12.14
N LEU A 4 -12.54 12.35 12.62
CA LEU A 4 -13.91 12.04 12.22
C LEU A 4 -14.84 12.21 13.42
N GLN A 5 -15.84 13.08 13.29
CA GLN A 5 -16.94 13.16 14.24
C GLN A 5 -18.00 12.11 13.87
N THR A 6 -18.28 11.20 14.79
CA THR A 6 -19.31 10.16 14.56
C THR A 6 -20.65 10.65 15.10
N ASN A 7 -21.75 10.30 14.45
CA ASN A 7 -23.07 10.79 14.84
C ASN A 7 -23.51 10.32 16.24
N ASN A 8 -23.08 9.12 16.66
CA ASN A 8 -23.56 8.44 17.87
C ASN A 8 -22.42 7.91 18.77
N GLY A 9 -21.22 8.49 18.69
CA GLY A 9 -20.05 7.99 19.42
C GLY A 9 -18.94 9.03 19.57
N PRO A 10 -17.84 8.69 20.27
CA PRO A 10 -16.71 9.59 20.44
C PRO A 10 -16.05 9.94 19.10
N GLY A 11 -15.43 11.11 19.03
CA GLY A 11 -14.62 11.49 17.87
C GLY A 11 -13.45 10.55 17.67
N LEU A 12 -13.22 10.10 16.43
CA LEU A 12 -12.11 9.22 16.06
C LEU A 12 -10.97 10.05 15.48
N THR A 13 -9.74 9.71 15.84
CA THR A 13 -8.53 10.42 15.38
C THR A 13 -7.53 9.44 14.78
N GLY A 14 -6.89 9.86 13.69
CA GLY A 14 -5.84 9.09 13.01
C GLY A 14 -6.33 8.36 11.76
N LEU A 15 -5.46 8.33 10.75
CA LEU A 15 -5.77 7.75 9.43
C LEU A 15 -6.24 6.29 9.55
N ILE A 16 -5.46 5.47 10.24
CA ILE A 16 -5.72 4.04 10.39
C ILE A 16 -7.03 3.81 11.16
N THR A 17 -7.21 4.50 12.29
CA THR A 17 -8.39 4.38 13.14
C THR A 17 -9.67 4.71 12.38
N ILE A 18 -9.65 5.83 11.65
CA ILE A 18 -10.80 6.28 10.85
C ILE A 18 -11.04 5.30 9.69
N ALA A 19 -10.00 4.88 8.97
CA ALA A 19 -10.13 3.94 7.87
C ALA A 19 -10.70 2.58 8.33
N ALA A 20 -10.22 2.04 9.45
CA ALA A 20 -10.75 0.80 10.03
C ALA A 20 -12.22 0.95 10.46
N HIS A 21 -12.61 2.12 10.99
CA HIS A 21 -14.02 2.41 11.29
C HIS A 21 -14.88 2.43 10.03
N LEU A 22 -14.42 3.09 8.96
CA LEU A 22 -15.13 3.13 7.68
C LEU A 22 -15.27 1.74 7.05
N VAL A 23 -14.26 0.88 7.18
CA VAL A 23 -14.33 -0.53 6.74
C VAL A 23 -15.44 -1.29 7.48
N LYS A 24 -15.56 -1.12 8.80
CA LYS A 24 -16.63 -1.71 9.61
C LYS A 24 -18.00 -1.17 9.22
N GLN A 25 -18.11 0.15 9.04
CA GLN A 25 -19.35 0.79 8.61
C GLN A 25 -19.81 0.29 7.22
N ALA A 26 -18.86 0.02 6.32
CA ALA A 26 -19.13 -0.55 5.00
C ALA A 26 -19.43 -2.07 5.02
N LYS A 27 -19.43 -2.71 6.21
CA LYS A 27 -19.61 -4.17 6.39
C LYS A 27 -18.58 -5.00 5.60
N LYS A 28 -17.33 -4.53 5.55
CA LYS A 28 -16.21 -5.18 4.85
C LYS A 28 -15.09 -5.61 5.80
N GLU A 29 -15.43 -6.14 6.97
CA GLU A 29 -14.48 -6.46 8.04
C GLU A 29 -13.36 -7.42 7.62
N GLN A 30 -13.57 -8.25 6.59
CA GLN A 30 -12.53 -9.10 6.01
C GLN A 30 -11.31 -8.31 5.52
N LEU A 31 -11.46 -7.02 5.17
CA LEU A 31 -10.33 -6.16 4.81
C LEU A 31 -9.39 -5.87 5.99
N LEU A 32 -9.82 -6.15 7.23
CA LEU A 32 -8.99 -6.05 8.43
C LEU A 32 -8.26 -7.36 8.75
N GLY A 33 -8.44 -8.42 7.95
CA GLY A 33 -7.92 -9.76 8.18
C GLY A 33 -8.98 -10.71 8.77
N SER A 34 -8.92 -11.97 8.36
CA SER A 34 -9.88 -13.03 8.71
C SER A 34 -9.39 -13.89 9.88
N THR A 35 -8.08 -14.11 10.01
CA THR A 35 -7.47 -14.81 11.16
C THR A 35 -6.75 -13.83 12.10
N ALA A 36 -6.33 -14.30 13.28
CA ALA A 36 -5.56 -13.47 14.21
C ALA A 36 -4.20 -13.06 13.62
N GLU A 37 -3.55 -13.98 12.93
CA GLU A 37 -2.27 -13.79 12.25
C GLU A 37 -2.42 -12.77 11.12
N GLU A 38 -3.45 -12.93 10.28
CA GLU A 38 -3.70 -12.00 9.18
C GLU A 38 -4.01 -10.59 9.69
N LYS A 39 -4.82 -10.46 10.75
CA LYS A 39 -5.10 -9.18 11.41
C LYS A 39 -3.81 -8.52 11.92
N ALA A 40 -2.90 -9.29 12.50
CA ALA A 40 -1.63 -8.78 12.98
C ALA A 40 -0.76 -8.26 11.82
N VAL A 41 -0.68 -9.00 10.71
CA VAL A 41 0.07 -8.58 9.52
C VAL A 41 -0.55 -7.34 8.88
N VAL A 42 -1.88 -7.25 8.78
CA VAL A 42 -2.58 -6.04 8.32
C VAL A 42 -2.20 -4.85 9.20
N GLN A 43 -2.25 -5.00 10.52
CA GLN A 43 -1.91 -3.93 11.44
C GLN A 43 -0.44 -3.49 11.32
N GLN A 44 0.49 -4.44 11.15
CA GLN A 44 1.91 -4.14 10.92
C GLN A 44 2.09 -3.23 9.69
N TRP A 45 1.42 -3.52 8.57
CA TRP A 45 1.54 -2.71 7.35
C TRP A 45 0.85 -1.35 7.46
N LEU A 46 -0.26 -1.27 8.22
CA LEU A 46 -0.91 -0.01 8.52
C LEU A 46 0.01 0.88 9.38
N GLU A 47 0.69 0.31 10.38
CA GLU A 47 1.70 1.01 11.17
C GLU A 47 2.88 1.46 10.30
N TYR A 48 3.42 0.58 9.46
CA TYR A 48 4.50 0.91 8.52
C TYR A 48 4.12 2.07 7.60
N ARG A 49 2.86 2.11 7.13
CA ARG A 49 2.35 3.23 6.32
C ARG A 49 2.48 4.58 7.04
N VAL A 50 2.08 4.67 8.31
CA VAL A 50 2.08 5.96 9.03
C VAL A 50 3.42 6.32 9.66
N THR A 51 4.27 5.34 9.98
CA THR A 51 5.55 5.58 10.66
C THR A 51 6.74 5.66 9.69
N ARG A 52 6.68 4.97 8.55
CA ARG A 52 7.77 4.92 7.56
C ARG A 52 7.42 5.68 6.31
N VAL A 53 6.32 5.33 5.65
CA VAL A 53 5.96 5.92 4.35
C VAL A 53 5.56 7.38 4.49
N ASP A 54 4.65 7.72 5.42
CA ASP A 54 4.22 9.11 5.63
C ASP A 54 5.33 10.02 6.21
N ARG A 55 6.37 9.43 6.80
CA ARG A 55 7.53 10.15 7.35
C ARG A 55 8.74 10.16 6.42
N CYS A 56 8.61 9.55 5.24
CA CYS A 56 9.67 9.53 4.24
C CYS A 56 9.98 10.96 3.79
N SER A 57 11.22 11.40 3.98
CA SER A 57 11.63 12.79 3.70
C SER A 57 12.76 12.89 2.69
N SER A 58 13.43 11.78 2.39
CA SER A 58 14.59 11.74 1.52
C SER A 58 14.48 10.65 0.45
N LYS A 59 15.25 10.82 -0.64
CA LYS A 59 15.37 9.78 -1.67
C LYS A 59 15.95 8.47 -1.14
N GLU A 60 16.78 8.54 -0.10
CA GLU A 60 17.37 7.35 0.51
C GLU A 60 16.35 6.56 1.34
N ASP A 61 15.47 7.26 2.06
CA ASP A 61 14.32 6.64 2.73
C ASP A 61 13.41 5.95 1.70
N THR A 62 13.12 6.62 0.59
CA THR A 62 12.30 6.05 -0.49
C THR A 62 12.94 4.78 -1.05
N ARG A 63 14.25 4.78 -1.32
CA ARG A 63 14.96 3.58 -1.79
C ARG A 63 14.92 2.44 -0.78
N THR A 64 15.09 2.74 0.50
CA THR A 64 15.01 1.75 1.58
C THR A 64 13.61 1.15 1.63
N ILE A 65 12.57 1.98 1.63
CA ILE A 65 11.17 1.55 1.61
C ILE A 65 10.88 0.65 0.40
N LEU A 66 11.30 1.06 -0.80
CA LEU A 66 11.08 0.28 -2.02
C LEU A 66 11.84 -1.04 -2.01
N LYS A 67 13.07 -1.08 -1.46
CA LYS A 67 13.86 -2.31 -1.34
C LYS A 67 13.22 -3.29 -0.36
N ASP A 68 12.76 -2.81 0.80
CA ASP A 68 12.10 -3.62 1.82
C ASP A 68 10.80 -4.22 1.28
N LEU A 69 9.96 -3.38 0.66
CA LEU A 69 8.72 -3.82 0.01
C LEU A 69 8.97 -4.79 -1.14
N ASN A 70 9.99 -4.54 -1.96
CA ASN A 70 10.30 -5.42 -3.09
C ASN A 70 10.73 -6.82 -2.63
N THR A 71 11.45 -6.90 -1.51
CA THR A 71 11.84 -8.17 -0.90
C THR A 71 10.62 -8.86 -0.30
N HIS A 72 9.80 -8.14 0.49
CA HIS A 72 8.61 -8.72 1.11
C HIS A 72 7.60 -9.27 0.12
N LEU A 73 7.43 -8.57 -1.00
CA LEU A 73 6.48 -8.92 -2.07
C LEU A 73 7.04 -9.94 -3.06
N GLU A 74 8.23 -10.50 -2.87
CA GLU A 74 8.80 -11.46 -3.82
C GLU A 74 7.90 -12.69 -4.05
N ASP A 75 7.38 -13.24 -2.96
CA ASP A 75 6.55 -14.45 -2.92
C ASP A 75 5.07 -14.18 -2.60
N LYS A 76 4.63 -12.91 -2.63
CA LYS A 76 3.27 -12.50 -2.22
C LYS A 76 2.52 -11.73 -3.29
N VAL A 77 1.21 -11.93 -3.34
CA VAL A 77 0.31 -11.16 -4.22
C VAL A 77 -0.11 -9.85 -3.56
N TYR A 78 -0.37 -9.90 -2.25
CA TYR A 78 -0.81 -8.78 -1.41
C TYR A 78 0.10 -8.63 -0.19
N LEU A 79 0.00 -7.50 0.52
CA LEU A 79 0.86 -7.24 1.68
C LEU A 79 0.64 -8.26 2.81
N ALA A 80 -0.61 -8.69 3.02
CA ALA A 80 -0.99 -9.73 3.98
C ALA A 80 -0.93 -11.16 3.39
N GLY A 81 -0.15 -11.36 2.31
CA GLY A 81 0.00 -12.66 1.66
C GLY A 81 -0.96 -12.84 0.48
N ASN A 82 -2.04 -13.59 0.68
CA ASN A 82 -2.95 -14.02 -0.40
C ASN A 82 -4.30 -13.30 -0.40
N SER A 83 -4.58 -12.46 0.59
CA SER A 83 -5.83 -11.72 0.68
C SER A 83 -5.62 -10.23 0.42
N PHE A 84 -6.55 -9.63 -0.31
CA PHE A 84 -6.63 -8.18 -0.46
C PHE A 84 -7.18 -7.55 0.83
N THR A 85 -6.45 -6.57 1.39
CA THR A 85 -6.78 -5.98 2.69
C THR A 85 -6.70 -4.45 2.67
N LEU A 86 -7.08 -3.82 3.79
CA LEU A 86 -6.95 -2.37 3.98
C LEU A 86 -5.48 -1.92 3.89
N ALA A 87 -4.53 -2.79 4.24
CA ALA A 87 -3.11 -2.51 4.08
C ALA A 87 -2.76 -2.22 2.63
N ASP A 88 -3.25 -3.01 1.67
CA ASP A 88 -2.98 -2.79 0.23
C ASP A 88 -3.54 -1.45 -0.25
N ILE A 89 -4.77 -1.12 0.16
CA ILE A 89 -5.45 0.13 -0.21
C ILE A 89 -4.66 1.33 0.30
N LEU A 90 -4.36 1.37 1.60
CA LEU A 90 -3.66 2.52 2.17
C LEU A 90 -2.21 2.59 1.71
N MET A 91 -1.53 1.46 1.52
CA MET A 91 -0.17 1.47 0.99
C MET A 91 -0.14 2.00 -0.45
N TYR A 92 -1.09 1.58 -1.29
CA TYR A 92 -1.22 2.08 -2.66
C TYR A 92 -1.36 3.61 -2.70
N TYR A 93 -2.27 4.17 -1.89
CA TYR A 93 -2.42 5.63 -1.81
C TYR A 93 -1.17 6.32 -1.25
N GLY A 94 -0.48 5.70 -0.28
CA GLY A 94 0.75 6.25 0.30
C GLY A 94 1.90 6.29 -0.69
N LEU A 95 2.03 5.27 -1.53
CA LEU A 95 3.13 5.12 -2.48
C LEU A 95 2.83 5.71 -3.87
N HIS A 96 1.59 6.17 -4.13
CA HIS A 96 1.21 6.61 -5.48
C HIS A 96 2.14 7.71 -6.03
N HIS A 97 2.41 8.75 -5.25
CA HIS A 97 3.32 9.82 -5.65
C HIS A 97 4.74 9.31 -5.97
N VAL A 98 5.28 8.41 -5.14
CA VAL A 98 6.59 7.78 -5.37
C VAL A 98 6.59 7.02 -6.70
N MET A 99 5.57 6.19 -6.93
CA MET A 99 5.51 5.32 -8.10
C MET A 99 5.30 6.08 -9.42
N VAL A 100 4.63 7.23 -9.37
CA VAL A 100 4.52 8.15 -10.52
C VAL A 100 5.89 8.69 -10.91
N ASP A 101 6.70 9.09 -9.93
CA ASP A 101 8.00 9.73 -10.13
C ASP A 101 9.13 8.76 -10.51
N LEU A 102 8.94 7.45 -10.30
CA LEU A 102 9.95 6.45 -10.67
C LEU A 102 10.16 6.38 -12.19
N THR A 103 11.43 6.32 -12.57
CA THR A 103 11.86 6.02 -13.94
C THR A 103 11.48 4.59 -14.36
N VAL A 104 11.52 4.30 -15.66
CA VAL A 104 11.28 2.94 -16.17
C VAL A 104 12.30 1.95 -15.58
N GLN A 105 13.56 2.35 -15.49
CA GLN A 105 14.66 1.56 -14.92
C GLN A 105 14.41 1.25 -13.44
N GLU A 106 13.95 2.23 -12.66
CA GLU A 106 13.63 2.00 -11.25
C GLU A 106 12.41 1.10 -11.07
N LYS A 107 11.39 1.23 -11.94
CA LYS A 107 10.23 0.32 -11.95
C LYS A 107 10.64 -1.12 -12.28
N GLU A 108 11.60 -1.32 -13.18
CA GLU A 108 12.18 -2.64 -13.46
C GLU A 108 13.02 -3.17 -12.29
N LYS A 109 13.79 -2.29 -11.61
CA LYS A 109 14.57 -2.63 -10.41
C LYS A 109 13.69 -3.12 -9.26
N TYR A 110 12.56 -2.44 -9.00
CA TYR A 110 11.60 -2.80 -7.95
C TYR A 110 10.42 -3.59 -8.53
N LEU A 111 10.72 -4.68 -9.25
CA LEU A 111 9.76 -5.46 -10.02
C LEU A 111 8.55 -5.95 -9.20
N ASN A 112 8.76 -6.42 -7.98
CA ASN A 112 7.69 -6.97 -7.15
C ASN A 112 6.75 -5.86 -6.66
N VAL A 113 7.30 -4.68 -6.34
CA VAL A 113 6.50 -3.49 -6.01
C VAL A 113 5.73 -3.02 -7.23
N SER A 114 6.37 -2.94 -8.40
CA SER A 114 5.72 -2.59 -9.66
C SER A 114 4.58 -3.55 -10.01
N ARG A 115 4.79 -4.87 -9.84
CA ARG A 115 3.76 -5.91 -10.05
C ARG A 115 2.57 -5.70 -9.10
N TRP A 116 2.85 -5.58 -7.80
CA TRP A 116 1.81 -5.36 -6.79
C TRP A 116 1.05 -4.06 -7.06
N PHE A 117 1.75 -2.93 -7.29
CA PHE A 117 1.12 -1.65 -7.54
C PHE A 117 0.25 -1.68 -8.80
N ASN A 118 0.73 -2.31 -9.87
CA ASN A 118 -0.04 -2.49 -11.10
C ASN A 118 -1.30 -3.33 -10.88
N HIS A 119 -1.23 -4.34 -10.00
CA HIS A 119 -2.39 -5.14 -9.62
C HIS A 119 -3.41 -4.30 -8.83
N ILE A 120 -2.96 -3.57 -7.81
CA ILE A 120 -3.84 -2.77 -6.94
C ILE A 120 -4.50 -1.61 -7.68
N GLN A 121 -3.79 -0.93 -8.60
CA GLN A 121 -4.39 0.18 -9.38
C GLN A 121 -5.52 -0.28 -10.32
N HIS A 122 -5.57 -1.57 -10.68
CA HIS A 122 -6.64 -2.15 -11.48
C HIS A 122 -7.70 -2.87 -10.63
N TYR A 123 -7.53 -2.91 -9.30
CA TYR A 123 -8.52 -3.50 -8.41
C TYR A 123 -9.80 -2.64 -8.39
N PRO A 124 -11.00 -3.24 -8.57
CA PRO A 124 -12.24 -2.49 -8.71
C PRO A 124 -12.47 -1.48 -7.58
N GLY A 125 -12.64 -0.21 -7.95
CA GLY A 125 -12.93 0.87 -7.00
C GLY A 125 -11.75 1.36 -6.16
N VAL A 126 -10.51 0.92 -6.41
CA VAL A 126 -9.34 1.40 -5.63
C VAL A 126 -8.70 2.64 -6.25
N ARG A 127 -8.42 2.67 -7.56
CA ARG A 127 -7.71 3.81 -8.18
C ARG A 127 -8.45 5.14 -8.08
N GLN A 128 -9.78 5.11 -8.17
CA GLN A 128 -10.63 6.31 -8.16
C GLN A 128 -10.13 7.33 -9.20
N GLN A 129 -9.76 8.53 -8.77
CA GLN A 129 -9.32 9.63 -9.63
C GLN A 129 -7.79 9.71 -9.79
N LEU A 130 -7.02 8.80 -9.16
CA LEU A 130 -5.57 8.80 -9.29
C LEU A 130 -5.13 8.43 -10.71
N SER A 131 -4.03 9.04 -11.16
CA SER A 131 -3.46 8.77 -12.47
C SER A 131 -2.98 7.32 -12.59
N ASN A 132 -3.13 6.76 -13.79
CA ASN A 132 -2.65 5.42 -14.11
C ASN A 132 -1.13 5.42 -14.24
N VAL A 133 -0.43 4.57 -13.48
CA VAL A 133 1.01 4.39 -13.61
C VAL A 133 1.26 3.28 -14.64
N VAL A 134 1.99 3.60 -15.70
CA VAL A 134 2.29 2.64 -16.77
C VAL A 134 3.45 1.74 -16.36
N PHE A 135 3.29 0.43 -16.56
CA PHE A 135 4.33 -0.58 -16.34
C PHE A 135 4.55 -1.38 -17.62
N ILE A 136 5.82 -1.56 -18.00
CA ILE A 136 6.20 -2.34 -19.18
C ILE A 136 6.36 -3.80 -18.75
N LYS A 137 5.70 -4.73 -19.45
CA LYS A 137 5.75 -6.17 -19.13
C LYS A 137 7.06 -6.84 -19.55
N ASN A 138 7.76 -6.26 -20.52
CA ASN A 138 9.04 -6.76 -21.01
C ASN A 138 10.18 -6.01 -20.33
N ARG A 139 11.17 -6.73 -19.82
CA ARG A 139 12.40 -6.11 -19.31
C ARG A 139 13.18 -5.54 -20.48
N LEU A 140 13.40 -4.23 -20.46
CA LEU A 140 14.21 -3.55 -21.47
C LEU A 140 15.66 -3.40 -21.02
N TYR A 141 15.90 -3.38 -19.70
CA TYR A 141 17.24 -3.29 -19.14
C TYR A 141 17.64 -4.64 -18.54
N THR A 142 18.75 -5.20 -19.04
CA THR A 142 19.43 -6.28 -18.34
C THR A 142 20.17 -5.67 -17.15
N ASN A 143 19.99 -6.23 -15.94
CA ASN A 143 20.77 -5.81 -14.78
C ASN A 143 22.26 -5.98 -15.11
N ALA A 144 22.96 -4.89 -15.39
CA ALA A 144 24.41 -4.89 -15.46
C ALA A 144 24.91 -4.95 -14.02
N HIS A 145 25.36 -6.17 -13.65
CA HIS A 145 26.18 -6.58 -12.51
C HIS A 145 26.12 -5.75 -11.22
#